data_AF-A0A652K6Z1-F1
#
_entry.id   AF-A0A652K6Z1-F1
#
_cell.length_a   1.000
_cell.length_b   1.000
_cell.length_c   1.000
_cell.angle_alpha   90.00
_cell.angle_beta   90.00
_cell.angle_gamma   90.00
#
_symmetry.space_group_name_H-M   'P 1'
#
loop_
_entity.id
_entity.type
_entity.pdbx_description
1 polymer ?
#
loop_
_entity_poly.entity_id
_entity_poly.type
_entity_poly.pdbx_seq_one_letter_code
_entity_poly.pdbx_strand_id
1 'polypeptide(L)'
;MAATVVRHLRAAGSPTAVEALPRPVLRAVREDERPPVEAAEFRRVLGHFASGVTVVTALDADGPAGFACQSFASLSLDPPLVAFMVARTSTTWPRIAGAGTFCVNILGAGQGPLCRSFAVSGADKFAGVDWTPAPRMLTQK
;
A
#
# COMPACT_ATOMS: atom_id res chain seq x y z
N MET A 1 -2.07 15.45 12.64
CA MET A 1 -3.39 14.82 12.92
C MET A 1 -3.40 13.37 12.41
N ALA A 2 -3.15 12.40 13.29
CA ALA A 2 -3.07 10.98 12.93
C ALA A 2 -4.46 10.33 13.01
N ALA A 3 -5.01 9.91 11.86
CA ALA A 3 -6.13 8.99 11.81
C ALA A 3 -5.60 7.62 11.41
N THR A 4 -5.41 6.72 12.38
CA THR A 4 -5.23 5.30 12.11
C THR A 4 -6.61 4.74 11.76
N VAL A 5 -6.93 4.65 10.47
CA VAL A 5 -8.11 3.90 10.02
C VAL A 5 -7.74 2.43 9.99
N VAL A 6 -7.91 1.76 11.14
CA VAL A 6 -7.94 0.30 11.18
C VAL A 6 -9.32 -0.12 10.66
N ARG A 7 -9.46 -0.28 9.35
CA ARG A 7 -10.64 -0.93 8.79
C ARG A 7 -10.48 -2.42 9.04
N HIS A 8 -11.14 -2.93 10.07
CA HIS A 8 -11.23 -4.37 10.30
C HIS A 8 -11.95 -5.00 9.10
N LEU A 9 -11.20 -5.65 8.23
CA LEU A 9 -11.74 -6.53 7.22
C LEU A 9 -12.34 -7.72 7.98
N ARG A 10 -13.67 -7.80 8.05
CA ARG A 10 -14.34 -9.02 8.51
C ARG A 10 -14.14 -10.06 7.41
N ALA A 11 -13.36 -11.10 7.70
CA ALA A 11 -13.43 -12.33 6.91
C ALA A 11 -14.83 -12.91 7.11
N ALA A 12 -15.69 -12.81 6.11
CA ALA A 12 -16.95 -13.54 6.10
C ALA A 12 -16.63 -14.97 5.68
N GLY A 13 -16.82 -15.95 6.59
CA GLY A 13 -16.91 -17.36 6.21
C GLY A 13 -15.75 -18.30 6.55
N SER A 14 -14.78 -17.95 7.41
CA SER A 14 -13.78 -18.96 7.84
C SER A 14 -14.43 -20.07 8.70
N PRO A 15 -14.24 -21.36 8.39
CA PRO A 15 -14.77 -22.49 9.17
C PRO A 15 -14.03 -22.72 10.50
N THR A 16 -12.94 -21.99 10.76
CA THR A 16 -12.20 -22.08 12.02
C THR A 16 -12.38 -20.80 12.81
N ALA A 17 -13.18 -20.89 13.89
CA ALA A 17 -13.27 -19.83 14.88
C ALA A 17 -11.90 -19.69 15.56
N VAL A 18 -11.13 -18.70 15.14
CA VAL A 18 -9.91 -18.31 15.85
C VAL A 18 -10.37 -17.76 17.20
N GLU A 19 -9.94 -18.37 18.31
CA GLU A 19 -10.27 -17.89 19.66
C GLU A 19 -9.84 -16.43 19.77
N ALA A 20 -10.81 -15.55 20.03
CA ALA A 20 -10.54 -14.13 20.12
C ALA A 20 -9.73 -13.85 21.39
N LEU A 21 -8.43 -13.62 21.24
CA LEU A 21 -7.59 -13.11 22.32
C LEU A 21 -8.22 -11.81 22.89
N PRO A 22 -8.17 -11.60 24.23
CA PRO A 22 -8.65 -10.36 24.82
C PRO A 22 -7.96 -9.17 24.17
N ARG A 23 -8.75 -8.19 23.73
CA ARG A 23 -8.23 -7.02 23.02
C ARG A 23 -7.20 -6.32 23.91
N PRO A 24 -5.93 -6.20 23.48
CA PRO A 24 -4.97 -5.41 24.22
C PRO A 24 -5.45 -3.96 24.25
N VAL A 25 -5.24 -3.29 25.38
CA VAL A 25 -5.45 -1.84 25.50
C VAL A 25 -4.33 -1.17 24.70
N LEU A 26 -4.54 -0.99 23.40
CA LEU A 26 -3.59 -0.33 22.51
C LEU A 26 -3.80 1.19 22.60
N ARG A 27 -2.75 1.91 22.97
CA ARG A 27 -2.66 3.37 22.85
C ARG A 27 -1.88 3.71 21.59
N ALA A 28 -2.36 4.69 20.82
CA ALA A 28 -1.56 5.26 19.74
C ALA A 28 -0.36 6.03 20.33
N VAL A 29 0.81 5.85 19.72
CA VAL A 29 1.99 6.68 20.03
C VAL A 29 1.63 8.14 19.72
N ARG A 30 1.88 9.04 20.68
CA ARG A 30 1.61 10.47 20.50
C ARG A 30 2.64 11.11 19.57
N GLU A 31 2.31 12.27 19.02
CA GLU A 31 3.17 12.95 18.04
C GLU A 31 4.49 13.47 18.66
N ASP A 32 4.48 13.74 19.97
CA ASP A 32 5.62 14.12 20.80
C ASP A 32 6.45 12.93 21.31
N GLU A 33 5.91 11.71 21.23
CA GLU A 33 6.58 10.49 21.67
C GLU A 33 7.48 9.95 20.55
N ARG A 34 8.65 10.55 20.41
CA ARG A 34 9.67 10.04 19.48
C ARG A 34 10.43 8.90 20.15
N PRO A 35 10.61 7.75 19.46
CA PRO A 35 11.56 6.75 19.92
C PRO A 35 12.96 7.40 20.03
N PRO A 36 13.82 6.95 20.96
CA PRO A 36 15.18 7.48 21.14
C PRO A 36 16.12 6.98 20.03
N VAL A 37 15.68 7.07 18.77
CA VAL A 37 16.40 6.61 17.58
C VAL A 37 16.23 7.65 16.49
N GLU A 38 17.34 8.09 15.91
CA GLU A 38 17.34 9.03 14.81
C GLU A 38 16.68 8.42 13.56
N ALA A 39 15.84 9.20 12.87
CA ALA A 39 15.05 8.70 11.75
C ALA A 39 15.92 8.10 10.61
N ALA A 40 17.10 8.68 10.38
CA ALA A 40 18.05 8.18 9.40
C ALA A 40 18.62 6.81 9.80
N GLU A 41 18.92 6.62 11.09
CA GLU A 41 19.41 5.34 11.61
C GLU A 41 18.33 4.27 11.53
N PHE A 42 17.10 4.59 11.96
CA PHE A 42 15.96 3.68 11.85
C PHE A 42 15.74 3.21 10.40
N ARG A 43 15.77 4.15 9.44
CA ARG A 43 15.66 3.82 8.01
C ARG A 43 16.81 2.95 7.53
N ARG A 44 18.05 3.24 7.94
CA ARG A 44 19.23 2.45 7.58
C ARG A 44 19.09 1.01 8.09
N VAL A 45 18.67 0.82 9.34
CA VAL A 45 18.47 -0.51 9.92
C VAL A 45 17.37 -1.27 9.18
N LEU A 46 16.20 -0.66 8.97
CA LEU A 46 15.10 -1.30 8.24
C LEU A 46 15.46 -1.64 6.79
N GLY A 47 16.35 -0.89 6.16
CA GLY A 47 16.85 -1.17 4.81
C GLY A 47 17.57 -2.51 4.65
N HIS A 48 17.96 -3.18 5.76
CA HIS A 48 18.54 -4.51 5.72
C HIS A 48 17.49 -5.61 5.50
N PHE A 49 16.21 -5.33 5.76
CA PHE A 49 15.13 -6.27 5.47
C PHE A 49 14.79 -6.22 3.98
N ALA A 50 15.32 -7.20 3.23
CA ALA A 50 15.11 -7.30 1.80
C ALA A 50 13.61 -7.50 1.48
N SER A 51 13.13 -6.78 0.46
CA SER A 51 11.78 -6.90 -0.07
C SER A 51 11.80 -6.83 -1.60
N GLY A 52 10.74 -7.35 -2.23
CA GLY A 52 10.44 -6.98 -3.60
C GLY A 52 9.94 -5.55 -3.70
N VAL A 53 9.78 -5.04 -4.91
CA VAL A 53 9.16 -3.74 -5.16
C VAL A 53 7.95 -3.90 -6.06
N THR A 54 6.91 -3.12 -5.76
CA THR A 54 5.67 -3.10 -6.53
C THR A 54 5.34 -1.68 -6.96
N VAL A 55 4.47 -1.54 -7.96
CA VAL A 55 3.78 -0.27 -8.26
C VAL A 55 2.30 -0.49 -8.04
N VAL A 56 1.71 0.29 -7.13
CA VAL A 56 0.27 0.31 -6.92
C VAL A 56 -0.32 1.33 -7.89
N THR A 57 -1.28 0.92 -8.70
CA THR A 57 -1.93 1.77 -9.71
C THR A 57 -3.44 1.74 -9.59
N ALA A 58 -4.08 2.80 -10.06
CA ALA A 58 -5.52 2.84 -10.32
C ALA A 58 -5.80 3.76 -11.52
N LEU A 59 -7.02 3.67 -12.04
CA LEU A 59 -7.54 4.57 -13.06
C LEU A 59 -8.69 5.37 -12.44
N ASP A 60 -8.57 6.70 -12.45
CA ASP A 60 -9.66 7.61 -12.07
C ASP A 60 -10.11 8.46 -13.27
N ALA A 61 -10.96 9.46 -13.03
CA ALA A 61 -11.48 10.33 -14.08
C ALA A 61 -10.40 11.21 -14.73
N ASP A 62 -9.31 11.48 -14.01
CA ASP A 62 -8.19 12.31 -14.47
C ASP A 62 -7.05 11.46 -15.09
N GLY A 63 -7.27 10.15 -15.23
CA GLY A 63 -6.32 9.22 -15.85
C GLY A 63 -5.60 8.30 -14.85
N PRO A 64 -4.46 7.70 -15.26
CA PRO A 64 -3.77 6.73 -14.44
C PRO A 64 -3.04 7.42 -13.27
N ALA A 65 -3.13 6.80 -12.09
CA ALA A 65 -2.43 7.21 -10.89
C ALA A 65 -1.60 6.03 -10.35
N GLY A 66 -0.38 6.29 -9.87
CA GLY A 66 0.44 5.23 -9.32
C GLY A 66 1.63 5.69 -8.48
N PHE A 67 2.08 4.81 -7.58
CA PHE A 67 3.27 5.03 -6.76
C PHE A 67 4.01 3.72 -6.51
N ALA A 68 5.33 3.82 -6.31
CA ALA A 68 6.17 2.68 -5.94
C ALA A 68 5.95 2.29 -4.46
N CYS A 69 5.82 1.00 -4.20
CA CYS A 69 5.50 0.44 -2.88
C CYS A 69 6.38 -0.78 -2.57
N GLN A 70 7.11 -0.69 -1.46
CA GLN A 70 7.91 -1.80 -0.90
C GLN A 70 7.22 -2.50 0.28
N SER A 71 6.22 -1.86 0.89
CA SER A 71 5.50 -2.36 2.07
C SER A 71 4.39 -3.38 1.75
N PHE A 72 4.44 -3.99 0.56
CA PHE A 72 3.44 -4.96 0.11
C PHE A 72 3.59 -6.29 0.84
N ALA A 73 2.48 -6.85 1.30
CA ALA A 73 2.44 -8.15 1.95
C ALA A 73 1.16 -8.92 1.57
N SER A 74 1.29 -10.25 1.43
CA SER A 74 0.14 -11.15 1.45
C SER A 74 -0.42 -11.21 2.87
N LEU A 75 -1.74 -11.06 3.01
CA LEU A 75 -2.40 -10.99 4.31
C LEU A 75 -3.23 -12.24 4.61
N SER A 76 -3.95 -12.75 3.62
CA SER A 76 -4.82 -13.93 3.77
C SER A 76 -5.00 -14.63 2.43
N LEU A 77 -5.16 -15.95 2.47
CA LEU A 77 -5.54 -16.76 1.31
C LEU A 77 -7.06 -16.90 1.18
N ASP A 78 -7.77 -17.00 2.31
CA ASP A 78 -9.23 -17.12 2.35
C ASP A 78 -9.84 -16.21 3.44
N PRO A 79 -10.47 -15.08 3.06
CA PRO A 79 -10.55 -14.54 1.71
C PRO A 79 -9.16 -14.09 1.20
N PRO A 80 -8.95 -13.97 -0.12
CA PRO A 80 -7.67 -13.52 -0.69
C PRO A 80 -7.47 -12.02 -0.40
N LEU A 81 -6.56 -11.71 0.52
CA LEU A 81 -6.28 -10.34 0.96
C LEU A 81 -4.79 -10.01 0.86
N VAL A 82 -4.53 -8.74 0.57
CA VAL A 82 -3.20 -8.13 0.58
C VAL A 82 -3.22 -6.86 1.42
N ALA A 83 -2.04 -6.44 1.87
CA ALA A 83 -1.85 -5.19 2.59
C ALA A 83 -0.66 -4.42 2.03
N PHE A 84 -0.73 -3.09 2.11
CA PHE A 84 0.39 -2.19 1.91
C PHE A 84 0.20 -0.93 2.73
N MET A 85 1.29 -0.23 3.02
CA MET A 85 1.28 0.99 3.83
C MET A 85 1.63 2.20 2.97
N VAL A 86 0.84 3.26 3.11
CA VAL A 86 0.98 4.52 2.39
C VAL A 86 1.36 5.65 3.36
N ALA A 87 2.24 6.54 2.91
CA ALA A 87 2.52 7.76 3.65
C ALA A 87 1.30 8.68 3.66
N ARG A 88 0.98 9.28 4.81
CA ARG A 88 -0.12 10.26 4.94
C ARG A 88 0.07 11.50 4.05
N THR A 89 1.31 11.79 3.67
CA THR A 89 1.68 12.87 2.77
C THR A 89 1.54 12.52 1.28
N SER A 90 1.09 11.30 0.95
CA SER A 90 0.91 10.88 -0.43
C SER A 90 -0.19 11.69 -1.12
N THR A 91 0.16 12.37 -2.21
CA THR A 91 -0.79 13.04 -3.09
C THR A 91 -1.46 12.06 -4.08
N THR A 92 -0.86 10.89 -4.30
CA THR A 92 -1.40 9.85 -5.20
C THR A 92 -2.45 8.96 -4.51
N TRP A 93 -2.32 8.74 -3.20
CA TRP A 93 -3.24 7.85 -2.48
C TRP A 93 -4.71 8.26 -2.53
N PRO A 94 -5.09 9.55 -2.33
CA PRO A 94 -6.50 9.95 -2.43
C PRO A 94 -7.14 9.60 -3.78
N ARG A 95 -6.37 9.70 -4.87
CA ARG A 95 -6.82 9.29 -6.22
C ARG A 95 -7.10 7.79 -6.31
N ILE A 96 -6.13 6.97 -5.86
CA ILE A 96 -6.27 5.50 -5.86
C ILE A 96 -7.41 5.04 -4.94
N ALA A 97 -7.53 5.63 -3.75
CA ALA A 97 -8.60 5.31 -2.81
C ALA A 97 -9.97 5.70 -3.36
N GLY A 98 -10.08 6.86 -4.02
CA GLY A 98 -11.30 7.34 -4.65
C GLY A 98 -11.75 6.48 -5.85
N ALA A 99 -10.82 5.86 -6.58
CA ALA A 99 -11.13 4.96 -7.68
C ALA A 99 -11.83 3.66 -7.23
N GLY A 100 -11.71 3.28 -5.95
CA GLY A 100 -12.37 2.11 -5.35
C GLY A 100 -11.81 0.74 -5.79
N THR A 101 -10.96 0.71 -6.81
CA THR A 101 -10.23 -0.47 -7.29
C THR A 101 -8.79 -0.09 -7.60
N PHE A 102 -7.86 -1.03 -7.41
CA PHE A 102 -6.44 -0.81 -7.68
C PHE A 102 -5.80 -2.10 -8.23
N CYS A 103 -4.64 -1.94 -8.87
CA CYS A 103 -3.78 -3.02 -9.32
C CYS A 103 -2.44 -2.95 -8.58
N VAL A 104 -1.86 -4.11 -8.28
CA VAL A 104 -0.49 -4.23 -7.75
C VAL A 104 0.38 -4.88 -8.82
N ASN A 105 1.37 -4.14 -9.30
CA ASN A 105 2.30 -4.60 -10.32
C ASN A 105 3.60 -5.00 -9.63
N ILE A 106 3.93 -6.30 -9.60
CA ILE A 106 5.19 -6.80 -9.04
C ILE A 106 6.29 -6.61 -10.09
N LEU A 107 7.35 -5.87 -9.76
CA LEU A 107 8.39 -5.54 -10.72
C LEU A 107 9.51 -6.58 -10.77
N GLY A 108 10.02 -6.84 -11.98
CA GLY A 108 11.21 -7.66 -12.21
C GLY A 108 12.51 -6.89 -11.97
N ALA A 109 13.62 -7.63 -11.86
CA ALA A 109 14.94 -7.08 -11.52
C ALA A 109 15.44 -5.96 -12.48
N GLY A 110 15.06 -6.01 -13.75
CA GLY A 110 15.42 -4.99 -14.75
C GLY A 110 14.62 -3.69 -14.66
N GLN A 111 13.54 -3.65 -13.87
CA GLN A 111 12.60 -2.52 -13.82
C GLN A 111 12.93 -1.51 -12.70
N GLY A 112 14.18 -1.48 -12.22
CA GLY A 112 14.66 -0.48 -11.26
C GLY A 112 14.43 0.98 -11.69
N PRO A 113 14.72 1.37 -12.95
CA PRO A 113 14.42 2.71 -13.44
C PRO A 113 12.93 3.07 -13.40
N LEU A 114 12.05 2.14 -13.77
CA LEU A 114 10.59 2.29 -13.68
C LEU A 114 10.15 2.46 -12.22
N CYS A 115 10.67 1.64 -11.31
CA CYS A 115 10.37 1.79 -9.88
C CYS A 115 10.74 3.20 -9.36
N ARG A 116 11.89 3.74 -9.79
CA ARG A 116 12.36 5.07 -9.38
C ARG A 116 11.48 6.19 -9.94
N SER A 117 11.01 6.11 -11.18
CA SER A 117 10.11 7.13 -11.74
C SER A 117 8.80 7.22 -10.95
N PHE A 118 8.27 6.07 -10.50
CA PHE A 118 7.06 6.01 -9.68
C PHE A 118 7.25 6.47 -8.22
N ALA A 119 8.48 6.58 -7.74
CA ALA A 119 8.82 7.01 -6.38
C ALA A 119 8.92 8.55 -6.22
N VAL A 120 9.03 9.30 -7.32
CA VAL A 120 9.17 10.77 -7.32
C VAL A 120 7.80 11.46 -7.43
N SER A 121 7.63 12.60 -6.77
CA SER A 121 6.41 13.41 -6.87
C SER A 121 6.43 14.35 -8.07
N GLY A 122 5.26 14.64 -8.66
CA GLY A 122 5.08 15.74 -9.61
C GLY A 122 5.48 15.50 -11.07
N ALA A 123 5.99 14.32 -11.42
CA ALA A 123 6.26 13.93 -12.81
C ALA A 123 5.06 13.19 -13.43
N ASP A 124 4.94 13.23 -14.76
CA ASP A 124 4.10 12.28 -15.49
C ASP A 124 4.78 10.90 -15.46
N LYS A 125 4.37 10.09 -14.48
CA LYS A 125 4.96 8.77 -14.21
C LYS A 125 4.66 7.73 -15.28
N PHE A 126 3.63 7.97 -16.09
CA PHE A 126 3.15 7.03 -17.10
C PHE A 126 3.65 7.39 -18.51
N ALA A 127 4.26 8.57 -18.69
CA ALA A 127 4.88 8.95 -19.95
C ALA A 127 5.94 7.92 -20.38
N GLY A 128 5.77 7.36 -21.58
CA GLY A 128 6.70 6.38 -22.15
C GLY A 128 6.67 5.00 -21.47
N VAL A 129 5.67 4.73 -20.63
CA VAL A 129 5.45 3.40 -20.03
C VAL A 129 4.32 2.72 -20.79
N ASP A 130 4.59 1.54 -21.36
CA ASP A 130 3.53 0.72 -21.94
C ASP A 130 2.69 0.10 -20.82
N TRP A 131 1.40 0.43 -20.79
CA TRP A 131 0.44 -0.12 -19.84
C TRP A 131 -0.92 -0.32 -20.50
N THR A 132 -1.72 -1.20 -19.90
CA THR A 132 -3.11 -1.43 -20.32
C THR A 132 -4.03 -1.41 -19.10
N PRO A 133 -5.28 -0.94 -19.25
CA PRO A 133 -6.25 -0.98 -18.17
C PRO A 133 -6.49 -2.42 -17.68
N ALA A 134 -6.51 -2.62 -16.36
CA ALA A 134 -6.89 -3.90 -15.79
C ALA A 134 -8.37 -4.21 -16.13
N PRO A 135 -8.74 -5.49 -16.29
CA PRO A 135 -10.15 -5.88 -16.47
C PRO A 135 -10.99 -5.34 -15.31
N ARG A 136 -11.99 -4.52 -15.61
CA ARG A 136 -12.88 -3.98 -14.58
C ARG A 136 -13.80 -5.11 -14.14
N MET A 137 -13.58 -5.64 -12.93
CA MET A 137 -14.57 -6.54 -12.32
C MET A 137 -15.83 -5.72 -12.08
N LEU A 138 -16.85 -5.94 -12.91
CA LEU A 138 -18.19 -5.42 -12.68
C LEU A 138 -18.68 -6.05 -11.37
N THR A 139 -18.59 -5.34 -10.26
CA THR A 139 -19.44 -5.63 -9.11
C THR A 139 -20.86 -5.32 -9.54
N GLN A 140 -21.57 -6.34 -10.06
CA GLN A 140 -23.03 -6.31 -10.13
C GLN A 140 -23.53 -5.97 -8.73
N LYS A 141 -24.29 -4.88 -8.66
CA LYS A 141 -25.00 -4.46 -7.46
C LYS A 141 -26.31 -5.21 -7.36
#